data_AF-A0ABD5MBL2-F1
#
_entry.id   AF-A0ABD5MBL2-F1
#
_cell.length_a   1.000
_cell.length_b   1.000
_cell.length_c   1.000
_cell.angle_alpha   90.00
_cell.angle_beta   90.00
_cell.angle_gamma   90.00
#
_symmetry.space_group_name_H-M   'P 1'
#
loop_
_entity.id
_entity.type
_entity.pdbx_description
1 polymer ?
#
loop_
_entity_poly.entity_id
_entity_poly.type
_entity_poly.pdbx_seq_one_letter_code
_entity_poly.pdbx_strand_id
1 'polypeptide(L)'
;MTDYEEEEPLASWEAALLPDWEWEAYDKEEDGVYFGRVKSPNTYGNWEYGYFTQSQLETAGAYRTDLDPDEEEPLFPDGGTVEDIVGVYETELQALLETEYEEGDPRSER
;
A
#
# COMPACT_ATOMS: atom_id res chain seq x y z
N MET A 1 10.87 -9.90 -28.14
CA MET A 1 9.76 -9.43 -27.28
C MET A 1 9.78 -10.35 -26.10
N THR A 2 9.96 -9.78 -24.92
CA THR A 2 10.10 -10.49 -23.65
C THR A 2 8.71 -10.92 -23.18
N ASP A 3 8.53 -12.21 -22.92
CA ASP A 3 7.26 -12.87 -22.54
C ASP A 3 6.58 -12.28 -21.28
N TYR A 4 7.30 -11.47 -20.49
CA TYR A 4 6.84 -10.91 -19.22
C TYR A 4 5.72 -9.87 -19.32
N GLU A 5 5.34 -9.39 -20.51
CA GLU A 5 4.16 -8.53 -20.66
C GLU A 5 2.85 -9.31 -20.56
N GLU A 6 2.89 -10.64 -20.75
CA GLU A 6 1.74 -11.54 -20.71
C GLU A 6 1.72 -12.41 -19.43
N GLU A 7 2.75 -12.31 -18.58
CA GLU A 7 2.85 -13.05 -17.32
C GLU A 7 2.12 -12.29 -16.19
N GLU A 8 1.30 -12.99 -15.42
CA GLU A 8 0.66 -12.41 -14.23
C GLU A 8 1.72 -12.14 -13.16
N PRO A 9 1.78 -10.92 -12.59
CA PRO A 9 2.74 -10.63 -11.54
C PRO A 9 2.45 -11.47 -10.29
N LEU A 10 3.49 -11.94 -9.62
CA LEU A 10 3.42 -12.59 -8.30
C LEU A 10 2.89 -11.65 -7.22
N ALA A 11 3.07 -10.34 -7.44
CA ALA A 11 2.76 -9.30 -6.49
C ALA A 11 2.70 -7.94 -7.18
N SER A 12 1.74 -7.11 -6.82
CA SER A 12 1.64 -5.73 -7.27
C SER A 12 1.55 -4.78 -6.09
N TRP A 13 2.25 -3.65 -6.15
CA TRP A 13 2.24 -2.63 -5.10
C TRP A 13 2.03 -1.23 -5.64
N GLU A 14 1.36 -0.38 -4.86
CA GLU A 14 1.25 1.05 -5.09
C GLU A 14 1.83 1.82 -3.89
N ALA A 15 2.56 2.91 -4.14
CA ALA A 15 3.09 3.74 -3.06
C ALA A 15 2.01 4.64 -2.46
N ALA A 16 1.85 4.60 -1.13
CA ALA A 16 1.04 5.59 -0.42
C ALA A 16 1.76 6.93 -0.23
N LEU A 17 3.10 6.93 -0.13
CA LEU A 17 3.89 8.12 0.19
C LEU A 17 4.56 8.77 -1.03
N LEU A 18 4.61 8.09 -2.17
CA LEU A 18 5.23 8.56 -3.41
C LEU A 18 4.19 8.56 -4.54
N PRO A 19 3.80 9.73 -5.08
CA PRO A 19 2.74 9.78 -6.08
C PRO A 19 3.18 9.14 -7.40
N ASP A 20 2.27 8.39 -8.03
CA ASP A 20 2.45 7.73 -9.33
C ASP A 20 3.56 6.66 -9.34
N TRP A 21 3.87 6.05 -8.19
CA TRP A 21 4.78 4.90 -8.11
C TRP A 21 4.02 3.59 -7.97
N GLU A 22 4.35 2.65 -8.86
CA GLU A 22 3.76 1.32 -8.91
C GLU A 22 4.88 0.29 -9.16
N TRP A 23 4.76 -0.91 -8.56
CA TRP A 23 5.68 -2.02 -8.75
C TRP A 23 4.91 -3.30 -9.06
N GLU A 24 5.48 -4.12 -9.92
CA GLU A 24 5.02 -5.48 -10.16
C GLU A 24 6.23 -6.42 -10.08
N ALA A 25 6.16 -7.47 -9.26
CA ALA A 25 7.17 -8.52 -9.19
C ALA A 25 6.75 -9.75 -9.97
N TYR A 26 7.69 -10.33 -10.72
CA TYR A 26 7.52 -11.59 -11.45
C TYR A 26 8.37 -12.71 -10.86
N ASP A 27 9.44 -12.37 -10.14
CA ASP A 27 10.28 -13.33 -9.46
C ASP A 27 10.76 -12.76 -8.12
N LYS A 28 11.03 -13.66 -7.16
CA LYS A 28 11.56 -13.33 -5.85
C LYS A 28 12.87 -14.07 -5.67
N GLU A 29 13.96 -13.32 -5.64
CA GLU A 29 15.29 -13.87 -5.37
C GLU A 29 15.50 -14.08 -3.85
N GLU A 30 16.56 -14.82 -3.54
CA GLU A 30 17.08 -14.95 -2.19
C GLU A 30 17.48 -13.54 -1.66
N ASP A 31 17.35 -13.31 -0.35
CA ASP A 31 17.60 -12.01 0.32
C ASP A 31 16.52 -10.90 0.15
N GLY A 32 15.29 -11.23 -0.26
CA GLY A 32 14.18 -10.25 -0.26
C GLY A 32 14.29 -9.22 -1.39
N VAL A 33 14.95 -9.62 -2.48
CA VAL A 33 15.03 -8.88 -3.73
C VAL A 33 13.96 -9.42 -4.68
N TYR A 34 13.24 -8.52 -5.34
CA TYR A 34 12.24 -8.86 -6.34
C TYR A 34 12.76 -8.45 -7.71
N PHE A 35 12.60 -9.34 -8.69
CA PHE A 35 12.71 -8.99 -10.10
C PHE A 35 11.33 -8.63 -10.63
N GLY A 36 11.24 -7.51 -11.32
CA GLY A 36 9.95 -6.95 -11.70
C GLY A 36 10.04 -5.76 -12.62
N ARG A 37 8.99 -4.95 -12.62
CA ARG A 37 8.97 -3.64 -13.26
C ARG A 37 8.47 -2.57 -12.31
N VAL A 38 8.96 -1.36 -12.49
CA VAL A 38 8.57 -0.18 -11.73
C VAL A 38 8.09 0.90 -12.68
N LYS A 39 7.02 1.59 -12.28
CA LYS A 39 6.53 2.80 -12.91
C LYS A 39 6.64 3.92 -11.91
N SER A 40 7.19 5.06 -12.34
CA SER A 40 7.35 6.23 -11.48
C SER A 40 7.35 7.52 -12.30
N PRO A 41 7.28 8.69 -11.67
CA PRO A 41 7.56 9.96 -12.33
C PRO A 41 8.95 10.01 -13.01
N ASN A 42 9.92 9.25 -12.48
CA ASN A 42 11.27 9.18 -13.05
C ASN A 42 11.32 8.37 -14.35
N THR A 43 10.44 7.40 -14.49
CA THR A 43 10.27 6.62 -15.73
C THR A 43 9.31 7.32 -16.71
N TYR A 44 8.90 8.56 -16.40
CA TYR A 44 7.92 9.34 -17.16
C TYR A 44 6.58 8.59 -17.34
N GLY A 45 6.18 7.82 -16.34
CA GLY A 45 4.96 7.02 -16.36
C GLY A 45 5.05 5.75 -17.22
N ASN A 46 6.24 5.37 -17.69
CA ASN A 46 6.46 4.11 -18.38
C ASN A 46 6.88 3.02 -17.39
N TRP A 47 6.58 1.77 -17.71
CA TRP A 47 7.12 0.64 -16.97
C TRP A 47 8.56 0.38 -17.37
N GLU A 48 9.45 0.24 -16.38
CA GLU A 48 10.84 -0.16 -16.59
C GLU A 48 11.16 -1.41 -15.77
N TYR A 49 11.72 -2.43 -16.42
CA TYR A 49 12.15 -3.66 -15.76
C TYR A 49 13.40 -3.42 -14.92
N GLY A 50 13.44 -4.05 -13.74
CA GLY A 50 14.56 -3.93 -12.82
C GLY A 50 14.38 -4.76 -11.57
N TYR A 51 15.31 -4.56 -10.64
CA TYR A 51 15.28 -5.17 -9.33
C TYR A 51 14.94 -4.13 -8.29
N PHE A 52 14.13 -4.52 -7.30
CA PHE A 52 13.83 -3.70 -6.15
C PHE A 52 13.79 -4.55 -4.88
N THR A 53 14.06 -3.93 -3.75
CA THR A 53 14.10 -4.61 -2.45
C THR A 53 12.85 -4.33 -1.65
N GLN A 54 12.54 -5.24 -0.72
CA GLN A 54 11.50 -5.04 0.30
C GLN A 54 11.63 -3.68 1.00
N SER A 55 12.83 -3.27 1.38
CA SER A 55 13.08 -1.98 2.04
C SER A 55 12.77 -0.76 1.19
N GLN A 56 12.85 -0.87 -0.15
CA GLN A 56 12.42 0.21 -1.04
C GLN A 56 10.90 0.35 -1.05
N LEU A 57 10.17 -0.77 -1.04
CA LEU A 57 8.70 -0.77 -0.91
C LEU A 57 8.27 -0.20 0.43
N GLU A 58 8.91 -0.61 1.54
CA GLU A 58 8.66 -0.08 2.88
C GLU A 58 8.88 1.43 2.95
N THR A 59 9.99 1.92 2.39
CA THR A 59 10.31 3.36 2.36
C THR A 59 9.27 4.16 1.56
N ALA A 60 8.68 3.56 0.52
CA ALA A 60 7.63 4.17 -0.27
C ALA A 60 6.24 4.08 0.40
N GLY A 61 6.12 3.38 1.53
CA GLY A 61 4.83 3.04 2.13
C GLY A 61 3.97 2.24 1.16
N ALA A 62 4.58 1.31 0.42
CA ALA A 62 3.89 0.58 -0.63
C ALA A 62 2.99 -0.52 -0.04
N TYR A 63 1.79 -0.66 -0.57
CA TYR A 63 0.80 -1.65 -0.16
C TYR A 63 0.42 -2.55 -1.33
N ARG A 64 0.12 -3.82 -1.07
CA ARG A 64 -0.29 -4.80 -2.08
C ARG A 64 -1.65 -4.39 -2.67
N THR A 65 -1.74 -4.40 -3.99
CA THR A 65 -2.98 -4.07 -4.73
C THR A 65 -3.62 -5.28 -5.39
N ASP A 66 -2.91 -6.41 -5.43
CA ASP A 66 -3.41 -7.66 -6.01
C ASP A 66 -4.13 -8.57 -4.99
N LEU A 67 -4.05 -8.27 -3.69
CA LEU A 67 -4.70 -9.06 -2.65
C LEU A 67 -6.19 -8.71 -2.53
N ASP A 68 -7.02 -9.75 -2.46
CA ASP A 68 -8.42 -9.60 -2.05
C ASP A 68 -8.50 -9.28 -0.54
N PRO A 69 -9.45 -8.44 -0.10
CA PRO A 69 -9.57 -8.04 1.31
C PRO A 69 -9.90 -9.20 2.26
N ASP A 70 -10.33 -10.35 1.72
CA ASP A 70 -10.60 -11.58 2.46
C ASP A 70 -9.37 -12.51 2.56
N GLU A 71 -8.24 -12.15 1.95
CA GLU A 71 -7.01 -12.95 1.99
C GLU A 71 -6.14 -12.61 3.20
N GLU A 72 -5.63 -13.65 3.88
CA GLU A 72 -4.76 -13.54 5.06
C GLU A 72 -3.29 -13.22 4.69
N GLU A 73 -3.03 -12.81 3.45
CA GLU A 73 -1.69 -12.48 2.98
C GLU A 73 -1.25 -11.08 3.44
N PRO A 74 0.07 -10.84 3.63
CA PRO A 74 0.54 -9.55 4.09
C PRO A 74 0.27 -8.44 3.08
N LEU A 75 -0.46 -7.40 3.50
CA LEU A 75 -0.73 -6.22 2.69
C LEU A 75 0.55 -5.40 2.50
N PHE A 76 1.36 -5.28 3.54
CA PHE A 76 2.60 -4.54 3.48
C PHE A 76 3.80 -5.45 3.31
N PRO A 77 4.86 -4.96 2.63
CA PRO A 77 6.13 -5.68 2.55
C PRO A 77 6.66 -6.06 3.94
N ASP A 78 6.49 -5.24 4.97
CA ASP A 78 6.93 -5.53 6.35
C ASP A 78 6.10 -6.60 7.11
N GLY A 79 5.01 -7.09 6.53
CA GLY A 79 4.18 -8.14 7.13
C GLY A 79 2.86 -7.65 7.75
N GLY A 80 2.54 -6.36 7.71
CA GLY A 80 1.26 -5.84 8.20
C GLY A 80 0.06 -6.28 7.35
N THR A 81 -1.08 -6.56 7.99
CA THR A 81 -2.32 -7.00 7.34
C THR A 81 -3.35 -5.87 7.25
N VAL A 82 -4.41 -6.08 6.46
CA VAL A 82 -5.55 -5.13 6.39
C VAL A 82 -6.22 -4.97 7.77
N GLU A 83 -6.32 -6.05 8.55
CA GLU A 83 -6.93 -6.05 9.88
C GLU A 83 -6.20 -5.11 10.86
N ASP A 84 -4.87 -5.01 10.76
CA ASP A 84 -4.06 -4.08 11.57
C ASP A 84 -4.42 -2.61 11.33
N ILE A 85 -4.87 -2.27 10.12
CA ILE A 85 -5.26 -0.89 9.76
C ILE A 85 -6.70 -0.59 10.17
N VAL A 86 -7.62 -1.52 9.92
CA VAL A 86 -9.06 -1.32 10.18
C VAL A 86 -9.32 -1.07 11.67
N GLY A 87 -8.59 -1.75 12.57
CA GLY A 87 -8.70 -1.52 14.01
C GLY A 87 -8.25 -0.12 14.49
N VAL A 88 -7.36 0.54 13.74
CA VAL A 88 -6.92 1.91 14.05
C VAL A 88 -8.00 2.94 13.65
N TYR A 89 -8.59 2.80 12.46
CA TYR A 89 -9.60 3.75 11.98
C TYR A 89 -10.89 3.74 12.79
N GLU A 90 -11.33 2.61 13.33
CA GLU A 90 -12.49 2.57 14.24
C GLU A 90 -12.24 3.41 15.50
N THR A 91 -11.00 3.43 16.02
CA THR A 91 -10.66 4.17 17.23
C THR A 91 -10.47 5.67 16.95
N GLU A 92 -9.84 6.04 15.83
CA GLU A 92 -9.55 7.45 15.48
C GLU A 92 -10.79 8.20 14.95
N LEU A 93 -11.67 7.54 14.20
CA LEU A 93 -12.96 8.14 13.80
C LEU A 93 -13.91 8.28 14.98
N GLN A 94 -13.90 7.34 15.93
CA GLN A 94 -14.73 7.44 17.13
C GLN A 94 -14.30 8.64 18.00
N ALA A 95 -13.00 8.88 18.16
CA ALA A 95 -12.49 10.05 18.88
C ALA A 95 -12.90 11.38 18.21
N LEU A 96 -12.88 11.43 16.88
CA LEU A 96 -13.27 12.62 16.12
C LEU A 96 -14.79 12.86 16.16
N LEU A 97 -15.60 11.79 16.14
CA LEU A 97 -17.05 11.88 16.34
C LEU A 97 -17.40 12.32 17.78
N GLU A 98 -16.75 11.75 18.80
CA GLU A 98 -17.04 12.05 20.21
C GLU A 98 -16.69 13.51 20.57
N THR A 99 -15.64 14.06 19.96
CA THR A 99 -15.30 15.49 20.09
C THR A 99 -16.39 16.40 19.49
N GLU A 100 -17.04 16.00 18.40
CA GLU A 100 -18.12 16.78 17.76
C GLU A 100 -19.41 16.77 18.60
N TYR A 101 -19.66 15.72 19.40
CA TYR A 101 -20.82 15.67 20.30
C TYR A 101 -20.63 16.40 21.62
N GLU A 102 -19.39 16.71 22.05
CA GLU A 102 -19.12 17.48 23.27
C GLU A 102 -19.02 19.01 23.04
N GLU A 103 -18.78 19.48 21.82
CA GLU A 103 -18.78 20.91 21.47
C GLU A 103 -20.15 21.45 20.97
N GLY A 104 -21.21 20.66 21.13
CA GLY A 104 -22.55 20.92 20.60
C GLY A 104 -23.63 21.45 21.57
N ASP A 105 -23.34 21.78 22.83
CA ASP A 105 -24.31 22.54 23.66
C ASP A 105 -23.67 23.63 24.54
N PRO A 106 -23.46 24.83 23.98
CA PRO A 106 -23.46 26.06 24.74
C PRO A 106 -24.79 26.78 24.51
N ARG A 107 -25.72 26.60 25.47
CA ARG A 107 -26.90 27.44 25.78
C ARG A 107 -28.25 26.95 25.22
N SER A 108 -28.95 26.19 26.04
CA SER A 108 -30.33 26.56 26.41
C SER A 108 -30.37 27.13 27.83
N GLU A 109 -29.90 28.37 27.97
CA GLU A 109 -30.46 29.25 29.00
C GLU A 109 -31.89 29.63 28.57
N ARG A 110 -32.90 29.08 29.24
CA ARG A 110 -33.94 29.82 29.99
C ARG A 110 -35.24 29.03 30.15
#